data_AF-A0A817SHE7-F1
#
_entry.id   AF-A0A817SHE7-F1
#
_cell.length_a   1.000
_cell.length_b   1.000
_cell.length_c   1.000
_cell.angle_alpha   90.00
_cell.angle_beta   90.00
_cell.angle_gamma   90.00
#
_symmetry.space_group_name_H-M   'P 1'
#
loop_
_entity.id
_entity.type
_entity.pdbx_description
1 polymer ?
#
loop_
_entity_poly.entity_id
_entity_poly.type
_entity_poly.pdbx_seq_one_letter_code
_entity_poly.pdbx_strand_id
1 'polypeptide(L)'
;MIGTAASLNQEAFNLGYYQLTPIERRLLSNILHAYLVIQLDLSMGYACVSTPCSLEDFSQWAWEQFPRLLTCFIYLWTNHRTLIGSCGEHCSKCLIVDGHQKVRRRICAFKDVKVETEEMKELVIGCCRTPVRQSRFCQLHNKETVFSVNEQSKPIVKKKRIIQKFIRRLSNRLNKKNGHLNLTGCRTVKERSDQYVKKCTRSLGIIALVSNCRIITSFSELYRSETLREIINFFAITIRVAGRLSPTCVYDDGCHLVKYIKNHIGTELVETPAMVLLRSTPISVDRSHFPNHVGVFCRKTMDPNKNPRLCCSYFPIVSSF
;
A
#
# COMPACT_ATOMS: atom_id res chain seq x y z
N MET A 1 -33.62 -7.49 -3.01
CA MET A 1 -33.32 -8.29 -1.79
C MET A 1 -32.72 -7.38 -0.72
N ILE A 2 -33.55 -6.80 0.15
CA ILE A 2 -33.14 -5.87 1.23
C ILE A 2 -33.16 -6.58 2.61
N GLY A 3 -33.37 -7.91 2.64
CA GLY A 3 -33.75 -8.64 3.86
C GLY A 3 -32.62 -9.11 4.79
N THR A 4 -31.38 -9.26 4.32
CA THR A 4 -30.33 -9.94 5.12
C THR A 4 -29.60 -9.02 6.08
N ALA A 5 -29.27 -7.80 5.68
CA ALA A 5 -28.56 -6.85 6.56
C ALA A 5 -29.43 -6.35 7.72
N ALA A 6 -30.74 -6.21 7.50
CA ALA A 6 -31.68 -5.83 8.55
C ALA A 6 -31.90 -6.96 9.58
N SER A 7 -31.89 -8.23 9.15
CA SER A 7 -32.07 -9.37 10.07
C SER A 7 -30.86 -9.56 10.97
N LEU A 8 -29.64 -9.36 10.46
CA LEU A 8 -28.40 -9.52 11.22
C LEU A 8 -28.23 -8.44 12.31
N ASN A 9 -28.66 -7.20 12.03
CA ASN A 9 -28.70 -6.13 13.03
C ASN A 9 -29.73 -6.42 14.14
N GLN A 10 -30.89 -6.99 13.76
CA GLN A 10 -31.92 -7.39 14.71
C GLN A 10 -31.44 -8.56 15.60
N GLU A 11 -30.71 -9.51 15.04
CA GLU A 11 -30.14 -10.65 15.76
C GLU A 11 -29.09 -10.21 16.79
N ALA A 12 -28.19 -9.28 16.42
CA ALA A 12 -27.24 -8.70 17.36
C ALA A 12 -27.92 -7.95 18.53
N PHE A 13 -29.04 -7.29 18.24
CA PHE A 13 -29.86 -6.62 19.25
C PHE A 13 -30.55 -7.63 20.17
N ASN A 14 -31.13 -8.69 19.59
CA ASN A 14 -31.79 -9.78 20.31
C ASN A 14 -30.82 -10.57 21.19
N LEU A 15 -29.54 -10.65 20.82
CA LEU A 15 -28.47 -11.29 21.60
C LEU A 15 -27.92 -10.40 22.73
N GLY A 16 -28.48 -9.21 22.94
CA GLY A 16 -28.18 -8.38 24.10
C GLY A 16 -26.85 -7.61 24.04
N TYR A 17 -26.25 -7.45 22.87
CA TYR A 17 -24.96 -6.76 22.70
C TYR A 17 -25.05 -5.21 22.75
N TYR A 18 -25.92 -4.64 23.59
CA TYR A 18 -26.20 -3.19 23.64
C TYR A 18 -25.38 -2.41 24.69
N GLN A 19 -24.63 -3.09 25.57
CA GLN A 19 -23.74 -2.45 26.55
C GLN A 19 -22.40 -3.18 26.62
N LEU A 20 -21.33 -2.52 26.18
CA LEU A 20 -19.96 -3.01 26.32
C LEU A 20 -19.25 -2.21 27.40
N THR A 21 -18.79 -2.90 28.45
CA THR A 21 -18.03 -2.34 29.57
C THR A 21 -16.65 -1.82 29.11
N PRO A 22 -16.02 -0.89 29.87
CA PRO A 22 -14.75 -0.27 29.47
C PRO A 22 -13.56 -1.24 29.61
N ILE A 23 -12.76 -1.34 28.54
CA ILE A 23 -11.44 -2.00 28.39
C ILE A 23 -11.56 -3.51 28.08
N GLU A 24 -11.03 -4.03 26.96
CA GLU A 24 -9.60 -4.05 26.64
C GLU A 24 -9.23 -3.62 25.21
N ARG A 25 -8.50 -2.50 25.12
CA ARG A 25 -7.71 -2.09 23.94
C ARG A 25 -6.77 -3.20 23.42
N ARG A 26 -6.40 -4.16 24.29
CA ARG A 26 -5.63 -5.36 23.96
C ARG A 26 -6.39 -6.34 23.06
N LEU A 27 -7.71 -6.46 23.23
CA LEU A 27 -8.56 -7.35 22.43
C LEU A 27 -8.82 -6.78 21.02
N LEU A 28 -9.03 -5.47 20.91
CA LEU A 28 -9.09 -4.78 19.61
C LEU A 28 -7.73 -4.82 18.89
N SER A 29 -6.64 -4.67 19.65
CA SER A 29 -5.29 -4.92 19.16
C SER A 29 -5.14 -6.37 18.67
N ASN A 30 -5.70 -7.37 19.36
CA ASN A 30 -5.64 -8.79 19.00
C ASN A 30 -6.51 -9.15 17.77
N ILE A 31 -7.59 -8.41 17.52
CA ILE A 31 -8.45 -8.56 16.33
C ILE A 31 -7.78 -7.97 15.09
N LEU A 32 -7.20 -6.78 15.22
CA LEU A 32 -6.32 -6.24 14.17
C LEU A 32 -5.10 -7.16 13.99
N HIS A 33 -4.58 -7.73 15.10
CA HIS A 33 -3.53 -8.74 15.06
C HIS A 33 -4.01 -10.00 14.34
N ALA A 34 -5.25 -10.46 14.49
CA ALA A 34 -5.77 -11.65 13.83
C ALA A 34 -5.95 -11.44 12.31
N TYR A 35 -6.44 -10.28 11.89
CA TYR A 35 -6.47 -9.87 10.49
C TYR A 35 -5.05 -9.71 9.91
N LEU A 36 -4.14 -9.17 10.71
CA LEU A 36 -2.71 -9.11 10.39
C LEU A 36 -2.02 -10.47 10.45
N VAL A 37 -2.50 -11.44 11.25
CA VAL A 37 -1.98 -12.82 11.36
C VAL A 37 -2.47 -13.64 10.17
N ILE A 38 -3.69 -13.43 9.70
CA ILE A 38 -4.19 -13.99 8.44
C ILE A 38 -3.39 -13.43 7.26
N GLN A 39 -3.16 -12.11 7.22
CA GLN A 39 -2.25 -11.48 6.25
C GLN A 39 -0.79 -11.93 6.41
N LEU A 40 -0.31 -12.15 7.64
CA LEU A 40 1.02 -12.64 7.96
C LEU A 40 1.14 -14.09 7.51
N ASP A 41 0.19 -14.98 7.79
CA ASP A 41 0.22 -16.40 7.42
C ASP A 41 0.26 -16.55 5.89
N LEU A 42 -0.54 -15.75 5.17
CA LEU A 42 -0.46 -15.60 3.72
C LEU A 42 0.92 -15.09 3.27
N SER A 43 1.48 -14.11 3.98
CA SER A 43 2.82 -13.55 3.69
C SER A 43 3.99 -14.45 4.14
N MET A 44 3.76 -15.37 5.07
CA MET A 44 4.71 -16.35 5.62
C MET A 44 4.76 -17.62 4.76
N GLY A 45 3.79 -17.81 3.85
CA GLY A 45 3.75 -18.90 2.89
C GLY A 45 2.94 -20.11 3.35
N TYR A 46 2.02 -19.96 4.30
CA TYR A 46 1.02 -20.97 4.60
C TYR A 46 -0.01 -21.03 3.46
N ALA A 47 -0.27 -22.22 2.93
CA ALA A 47 -0.95 -22.41 1.65
C ALA A 47 -2.49 -22.32 1.71
N CYS A 48 -3.10 -22.42 2.89
CA CYS A 48 -4.56 -22.37 3.03
C CYS A 48 -4.95 -21.63 4.31
N VAL A 49 -5.46 -20.41 4.12
CA VAL A 49 -6.57 -19.92 4.94
C VAL A 49 -7.79 -20.14 4.05
N SER A 50 -8.74 -20.99 4.46
CA SER A 50 -9.91 -21.29 3.62
C SER A 50 -10.84 -20.07 3.57
N THR A 51 -10.55 -19.14 2.67
CA THR A 51 -11.43 -18.03 2.32
C THR A 51 -12.39 -18.50 1.22
N PRO A 52 -13.67 -18.09 1.24
CA PRO A 52 -14.62 -18.45 0.19
C PRO A 52 -14.21 -17.95 -1.19
N CYS A 53 -14.71 -18.62 -2.22
CA CYS A 53 -14.36 -18.35 -3.61
C CYS A 53 -15.08 -17.12 -4.20
N SER A 54 -16.16 -16.64 -3.58
CA SER A 54 -16.91 -15.48 -4.05
C SER A 54 -17.11 -14.43 -2.95
N LEU A 55 -17.36 -13.18 -3.36
CA LEU A 55 -17.64 -12.07 -2.45
C LEU A 55 -18.97 -12.25 -1.71
N GLU A 56 -19.95 -12.88 -2.36
CA GLU A 56 -21.25 -13.21 -1.76
C GLU A 56 -21.06 -14.25 -0.65
N ASP A 57 -20.29 -15.32 -0.92
CA ASP A 57 -19.96 -16.36 0.07
C ASP A 57 -19.05 -15.83 1.18
N PHE A 58 -18.20 -14.85 0.88
CA PHE A 58 -17.32 -14.21 1.88
C PHE A 58 -18.13 -13.58 3.01
N SER A 59 -19.23 -12.90 2.68
CA SER A 59 -20.07 -12.25 3.67
C SER A 59 -20.68 -13.28 4.62
N GLN A 60 -21.22 -14.38 4.07
CA GLN A 60 -21.79 -15.45 4.85
C GLN A 60 -20.75 -16.18 5.71
N TRP A 61 -19.62 -16.56 5.13
CA TRP A 61 -18.52 -17.19 5.86
C TRP A 61 -17.96 -16.31 6.97
N ALA A 62 -17.80 -15.00 6.74
CA ALA A 62 -17.32 -14.07 7.75
C ALA A 62 -18.30 -13.95 8.91
N TRP A 63 -19.61 -13.98 8.63
CA TRP A 63 -20.66 -14.06 9.63
C TRP A 63 -20.63 -15.38 10.42
N GLU A 64 -20.38 -16.51 9.76
CA GLU A 64 -20.33 -17.82 10.41
C GLU A 64 -19.07 -18.00 11.27
N GLN A 65 -17.90 -17.61 10.76
CA GLN A 65 -16.63 -17.80 11.45
C GLN A 65 -16.38 -16.74 12.52
N PHE A 66 -16.83 -15.49 12.29
CA PHE A 66 -16.51 -14.36 13.15
C PHE A 66 -17.72 -13.43 13.40
N PRO A 67 -18.89 -13.95 13.82
CA PRO A 67 -20.13 -13.18 13.91
C PRO A 67 -19.97 -11.93 14.77
N ARG A 68 -19.35 -12.06 15.94
CA ARG A 68 -19.14 -10.95 16.88
C ARG A 68 -18.22 -9.86 16.32
N LEU A 69 -17.20 -10.25 15.55
CA LEU A 69 -16.29 -9.30 14.90
C LEU A 69 -17.02 -8.50 13.83
N LEU A 70 -17.79 -9.18 12.99
CA LEU A 70 -18.52 -8.55 11.91
C LEU A 70 -19.63 -7.65 12.45
N THR A 71 -20.33 -8.05 13.52
CA THR A 71 -21.25 -7.18 14.27
C THR A 71 -20.53 -5.93 14.79
N CYS A 72 -19.38 -6.06 15.45
CA CYS A 72 -18.62 -4.91 15.96
C CYS A 72 -18.12 -4.01 14.84
N PHE A 73 -17.66 -4.57 13.72
CA PHE A 73 -17.24 -3.79 12.55
C PHE A 73 -18.42 -3.04 11.94
N ILE A 74 -19.55 -3.70 11.72
CA ILE A 74 -20.78 -3.07 11.21
C ILE A 74 -21.26 -2.01 12.19
N TYR A 75 -21.23 -2.28 13.50
CA TYR A 75 -21.60 -1.31 14.53
C TYR A 75 -20.67 -0.10 14.51
N LEU A 76 -19.35 -0.29 14.53
CA LEU A 76 -18.37 0.79 14.43
C LEU A 76 -18.54 1.56 13.12
N TRP A 77 -18.75 0.88 12.01
CA TRP A 77 -18.90 1.51 10.70
C TRP A 77 -20.24 2.23 10.56
N THR A 78 -21.32 1.75 11.16
CA THR A 78 -22.62 2.45 11.16
C THR A 78 -22.62 3.62 12.14
N ASN A 79 -21.84 3.53 13.22
CA ASN A 79 -21.78 4.52 14.30
C ASN A 79 -20.48 5.34 14.34
N HIS A 80 -19.61 5.28 13.33
CA HIS A 80 -18.30 5.96 13.39
C HIS A 80 -18.45 7.48 13.56
N ARG A 81 -19.58 8.06 13.12
CA ARG A 81 -19.96 9.46 13.36
C ARG A 81 -19.98 9.82 14.84
N THR A 82 -20.54 8.95 15.67
CA THR A 82 -20.70 9.16 17.11
C THR A 82 -19.49 8.64 17.88
N LEU A 83 -18.86 7.55 17.42
CA LEU A 83 -17.77 6.86 18.14
C LEU A 83 -16.38 7.44 17.87
N ILE A 84 -16.10 7.84 16.62
CA ILE A 84 -14.77 8.37 16.21
C ILE A 84 -14.80 9.91 16.17
N GLY A 85 -15.99 10.51 16.20
CA GLY A 85 -16.21 11.95 16.13
C GLY A 85 -16.37 12.46 14.69
N SER A 86 -16.60 13.77 14.55
CA SER A 86 -16.63 14.67 13.37
C SER A 86 -16.92 14.12 11.95
N CYS A 87 -17.53 12.94 11.80
CA CYS A 87 -17.74 12.32 10.49
C CYS A 87 -19.00 12.81 9.79
N GLY A 88 -19.29 14.12 9.89
CA GLY A 88 -20.49 14.74 9.34
C GLY A 88 -20.60 14.60 7.82
N GLU A 89 -20.66 15.71 7.11
CA GLU A 89 -20.80 15.67 5.65
C GLU A 89 -19.53 15.18 4.95
N HIS A 90 -18.38 15.16 5.62
CA HIS A 90 -17.08 14.85 5.01
C HIS A 90 -16.59 13.42 5.21
N CYS A 91 -17.44 12.53 5.73
CA CYS A 91 -17.00 11.18 6.04
C CYS A 91 -16.57 10.36 4.81
N SER A 92 -15.43 9.67 4.91
CA SER A 92 -14.86 8.83 3.85
C SER A 92 -14.71 9.54 2.50
N LYS A 93 -14.67 10.89 2.49
CA LYS A 93 -14.50 11.69 1.27
C LYS A 93 -13.03 11.83 0.85
N CYS A 94 -12.11 11.55 1.76
CA CYS A 94 -10.68 11.58 1.49
C CYS A 94 -10.03 10.28 1.96
N LEU A 95 -9.15 9.72 1.12
CA LEU A 95 -8.23 8.65 1.49
C LEU A 95 -6.84 9.23 1.66
N ILE A 96 -6.20 8.90 2.76
CA ILE A 96 -4.83 9.28 3.09
C ILE A 96 -4.00 8.01 2.95
N VAL A 97 -2.93 8.11 2.18
CA VAL A 97 -1.97 7.03 2.02
C VAL A 97 -0.81 7.35 2.94
N ASP A 98 -0.63 6.53 3.97
CA ASP A 98 0.45 6.69 4.93
C ASP A 98 1.29 5.41 5.03
N GLY A 99 2.61 5.61 4.99
CA GLY A 99 3.61 4.57 5.13
C GLY A 99 4.08 4.48 6.57
N HIS A 100 3.51 3.56 7.35
CA HIS A 100 3.98 3.29 8.70
C HIS A 100 5.23 2.41 8.71
N GLN A 101 6.40 3.05 8.52
CA GLN A 101 7.71 2.38 8.41
C GLN A 101 8.25 1.77 9.72
N LYS A 102 7.49 1.75 10.81
CA LYS A 102 7.94 1.25 12.12
C LYS A 102 7.62 -0.24 12.35
N VAL A 103 6.55 -0.76 11.75
CA VAL A 103 6.16 -2.18 11.90
C VAL A 103 6.89 -3.02 10.85
N ARG A 104 8.10 -3.47 11.20
CA ARG A 104 9.00 -4.20 10.28
C ARG A 104 9.28 -5.59 10.80
N ARG A 105 9.19 -6.62 9.97
CA ARG A 105 9.62 -8.00 10.31
C ARG A 105 10.81 -8.44 9.46
N ARG A 106 11.45 -9.54 9.84
CA ARG A 106 12.48 -10.17 9.02
C ARG A 106 11.82 -10.82 7.80
N ILE A 107 12.42 -10.64 6.64
CA ILE A 107 11.96 -11.20 5.37
C ILE A 107 13.15 -11.76 4.60
N CYS A 108 12.86 -12.63 3.65
CA CYS A 108 13.84 -13.19 2.74
C CYS A 108 14.68 -12.08 2.07
N ALA A 109 15.99 -12.31 1.98
CA ALA A 109 16.94 -11.39 1.37
C ALA A 109 16.89 -11.38 -0.17
N PHE A 110 16.11 -12.27 -0.79
CA PHE A 110 15.86 -12.23 -2.24
C PHE A 110 14.93 -11.06 -2.58
N LYS A 111 15.43 -10.09 -3.35
CA LYS A 111 14.77 -8.78 -3.60
C LYS A 111 14.24 -8.60 -5.02
N ASP A 112 14.49 -9.55 -5.89
CA ASP A 112 14.18 -9.47 -7.31
C ASP A 112 13.08 -10.47 -7.67
N VAL A 113 12.04 -10.55 -6.83
CA VAL A 113 10.84 -11.36 -7.14
C VAL A 113 10.05 -10.61 -8.17
N LYS A 114 9.89 -11.21 -9.35
CA LYS A 114 9.07 -10.66 -10.43
C LYS A 114 7.65 -11.18 -10.27
N VAL A 115 6.68 -10.28 -10.27
CA VAL A 115 5.26 -10.60 -10.28
C VAL A 115 4.60 -9.86 -11.42
N GLU A 116 3.61 -10.49 -12.05
CA GLU A 116 2.77 -9.83 -13.04
C GLU A 116 1.48 -9.37 -12.35
N THR A 117 0.95 -8.25 -12.80
CA THR A 117 -0.31 -7.67 -12.31
C THR A 117 -1.11 -7.22 -13.52
N GLU A 118 -2.41 -7.01 -13.36
CA GLU A 118 -3.24 -6.48 -14.46
C GLU A 118 -2.72 -5.13 -14.97
N GLU A 119 -2.12 -4.32 -14.08
CA GLU A 119 -1.56 -3.00 -14.40
C GLU A 119 -0.18 -3.06 -15.05
N MET A 120 0.59 -4.11 -14.79
CA MET A 120 2.03 -4.16 -15.08
C MET A 120 2.48 -5.57 -15.43
N LYS A 121 3.11 -5.71 -16.61
CA LYS A 121 3.70 -6.97 -17.07
C LYS A 121 4.80 -7.51 -16.16
N GLU A 122 5.58 -6.64 -15.53
CA GLU A 122 6.66 -7.07 -14.63
C GLU A 122 6.82 -6.07 -13.49
N LEU A 123 6.32 -6.39 -12.31
CA LEU A 123 6.56 -5.66 -11.08
C LEU A 123 7.63 -6.40 -10.26
N VAL A 124 8.70 -5.71 -9.87
CA VAL A 124 9.77 -6.30 -9.05
C VAL A 124 9.52 -5.95 -7.59
N ILE A 125 9.21 -6.96 -6.79
CA ILE A 125 9.01 -6.86 -5.34
C ILE A 125 10.05 -7.66 -4.57
N GLY A 126 10.12 -7.43 -3.26
CA GLY A 126 10.89 -8.29 -2.36
C GLY A 126 10.13 -9.57 -2.03
N CYS A 127 10.86 -10.66 -1.74
CA CYS A 127 10.22 -11.88 -1.26
C CYS A 127 9.57 -11.64 0.11
N CYS A 128 8.27 -11.94 0.21
CA CYS A 128 7.46 -11.77 1.42
C CYS A 128 7.74 -12.84 2.50
N ARG A 129 8.32 -13.97 2.11
CA ARG A 129 8.48 -15.14 2.98
C ARG A 129 9.50 -14.89 4.08
N THR A 130 9.29 -15.52 5.22
CA THR A 130 10.25 -15.47 6.33
C THR A 130 11.48 -16.34 6.04
N PRO A 131 12.69 -15.86 6.39
CA PRO A 131 13.90 -16.66 6.28
C PRO A 131 13.85 -17.91 7.16
N VAL A 132 14.50 -18.98 6.70
CA VAL A 132 14.74 -20.16 7.56
C VAL A 132 15.63 -19.76 8.73
N ARG A 133 15.50 -20.43 9.89
CA ARG A 133 16.37 -20.21 11.04
C ARG A 133 17.84 -20.26 10.61
N GLN A 134 18.63 -19.26 11.04
CA GLN A 134 20.04 -19.05 10.68
C GLN A 134 20.35 -18.79 9.19
N SER A 135 19.34 -18.67 8.31
CA SER A 135 19.53 -18.23 6.92
C SER A 135 19.03 -16.80 6.70
N ARG A 136 19.52 -16.17 5.63
CA ARG A 136 18.97 -14.91 5.10
C ARG A 136 17.86 -15.16 4.07
N PHE A 137 17.69 -16.39 3.63
CA PHE A 137 16.74 -16.78 2.57
C PHE A 137 15.64 -17.68 3.13
N CYS A 138 14.46 -17.62 2.52
CA CYS A 138 13.38 -18.57 2.81
C CYS A 138 13.69 -19.94 2.20
N GLN A 139 12.88 -20.96 2.51
CA GLN A 139 13.14 -22.34 2.04
C GLN A 139 13.31 -22.46 0.52
N LEU A 140 12.56 -21.68 -0.27
CA LEU A 140 12.68 -21.68 -1.74
C LEU A 140 14.02 -21.11 -2.19
N HIS A 141 14.29 -19.84 -1.87
CA HIS A 141 15.50 -19.15 -2.33
C HIS A 141 16.78 -19.69 -1.69
N ASN A 142 16.69 -20.35 -0.53
CA ASN A 142 17.86 -20.99 0.10
C ASN A 142 18.37 -22.17 -0.75
N LYS A 143 17.46 -22.93 -1.38
CA LYS A 143 17.85 -24.02 -2.30
C LYS A 143 18.56 -23.45 -3.53
N GLU A 144 18.00 -22.42 -4.15
CA GLU A 144 18.58 -21.75 -5.34
C GLU A 144 20.00 -21.21 -5.09
N THR A 145 20.24 -20.65 -3.89
CA THR A 145 21.58 -20.16 -3.54
C THR A 145 22.61 -21.28 -3.37
N VAL A 146 22.21 -22.45 -2.90
CA VAL A 146 23.14 -23.59 -2.72
C VAL A 146 23.58 -24.13 -4.09
N PHE A 147 22.68 -24.18 -5.06
CA PHE A 147 23.03 -24.61 -6.43
C PHE A 147 23.98 -23.64 -7.14
N SER A 148 23.78 -22.33 -6.97
CA SER A 148 24.57 -21.31 -7.68
C SER A 148 25.99 -21.12 -7.14
N VAL A 149 26.28 -21.50 -5.89
CA VAL A 149 27.64 -21.47 -5.33
C VAL A 149 28.51 -22.61 -5.87
N ASN A 150 27.90 -23.75 -6.24
CA ASN A 150 28.64 -24.90 -6.77
C ASN A 150 29.08 -24.76 -8.23
N GLU A 151 28.50 -23.82 -9.00
CA GLU A 151 28.86 -23.61 -10.41
C GLU A 151 29.88 -22.48 -10.66
N GLN A 152 30.21 -21.68 -9.64
CA GLN A 152 31.02 -20.47 -9.84
C GLN A 152 32.38 -20.54 -9.15
N SER A 153 33.20 -21.51 -9.53
CA SER A 153 34.64 -21.53 -9.27
C SER A 153 35.46 -21.20 -10.54
N LYS A 154 35.25 -20.04 -11.17
CA LYS A 154 36.26 -19.40 -12.03
C LYS A 154 36.21 -17.86 -11.91
N PRO A 155 37.30 -17.20 -11.48
CA PRO A 155 37.33 -15.77 -11.28
C PRO A 155 37.59 -15.07 -12.62
N ILE A 156 36.54 -14.58 -13.29
CA ILE A 156 36.73 -13.75 -14.48
C ILE A 156 35.99 -12.42 -14.36
N VAL A 157 36.76 -11.36 -14.63
CA VAL A 157 36.37 -10.03 -15.12
C VAL A 157 36.15 -8.91 -14.08
N LYS A 158 37.26 -8.29 -13.64
CA LYS A 158 37.27 -6.92 -13.08
C LYS A 158 37.08 -5.80 -14.12
N LYS A 159 37.21 -6.06 -15.45
CA LYS A 159 37.16 -5.03 -16.51
C LYS A 159 35.76 -4.58 -16.97
N LYS A 160 34.70 -5.39 -16.84
CA LYS A 160 33.33 -5.05 -17.30
C LYS A 160 32.64 -3.93 -16.47
N ARG A 161 33.08 -3.70 -15.23
CA ARG A 161 32.49 -2.69 -14.32
C ARG A 161 32.74 -1.24 -14.74
N ILE A 162 33.82 -0.96 -15.47
CA ILE A 162 34.17 0.42 -15.87
C ILE A 162 33.30 0.87 -17.05
N ILE A 163 33.14 0.00 -18.06
CA ILE A 163 32.35 0.30 -19.27
C ILE A 163 30.87 0.49 -18.93
N GLN A 164 30.30 -0.34 -18.05
CA GLN A 164 28.91 -0.15 -17.58
C GLN A 164 28.70 1.17 -16.83
N LYS A 165 29.68 1.65 -16.04
CA LYS A 165 29.61 2.96 -15.38
C LYS A 165 29.63 4.12 -16.39
N PHE A 166 30.35 3.98 -17.49
CA PHE A 166 30.44 5.01 -18.53
C PHE A 166 29.14 5.11 -19.34
N ILE A 167 28.56 3.97 -19.75
CA ILE A 167 27.28 3.93 -20.48
C ILE A 167 26.14 4.51 -19.63
N ARG A 168 26.09 4.19 -18.32
CA ARG A 168 25.09 4.76 -17.39
C ARG A 168 25.20 6.28 -17.27
N ARG A 169 26.42 6.84 -17.31
CA ARG A 169 26.63 8.31 -17.31
C ARG A 169 26.18 8.98 -18.60
N LEU A 170 26.34 8.32 -19.75
CA LEU A 170 25.90 8.83 -21.05
C LEU A 170 24.37 8.83 -21.20
N SER A 171 23.72 7.73 -20.81
CA SER A 171 22.24 7.64 -20.81
C SER A 171 21.61 8.71 -19.89
N ASN A 172 22.19 8.94 -18.70
CA ASN A 172 21.76 10.00 -17.80
C ASN A 172 21.96 11.43 -18.37
N ARG A 173 22.92 11.65 -19.28
CA ARG A 173 23.14 12.95 -19.94
C ARG A 173 22.16 13.17 -21.10
N LEU A 174 21.83 12.13 -21.86
CA LEU A 174 20.86 12.21 -22.96
C LEU A 174 19.44 12.44 -22.45
N ASN A 175 19.02 11.74 -21.38
CA ASN A 175 17.73 11.99 -20.73
C ASN A 175 17.62 13.40 -20.13
N LYS A 176 18.75 14.08 -19.87
CA LYS A 176 18.78 15.45 -19.34
C LYS A 176 18.50 16.52 -20.40
N LYS A 177 18.71 16.23 -21.70
CA LYS A 177 18.51 17.21 -22.80
C LYS A 177 17.07 17.26 -23.34
N ASN A 178 16.28 16.19 -23.20
CA ASN A 178 14.87 16.16 -23.63
C ASN A 178 13.86 16.54 -22.51
N GLY A 179 14.35 17.01 -21.36
CA GLY A 179 13.59 17.05 -20.10
C GLY A 179 13.10 18.41 -19.64
N HIS A 180 12.87 19.40 -20.52
CA HIS A 180 12.49 20.74 -20.06
C HIS A 180 11.12 20.82 -19.33
N LEU A 181 10.28 19.76 -19.46
CA LEU A 181 9.05 19.56 -18.68
C LEU A 181 9.16 18.43 -17.62
N ASN A 182 10.22 17.61 -17.69
CA ASN A 182 10.44 16.45 -16.81
C ASN A 182 11.49 16.69 -15.71
N LEU A 183 11.94 17.93 -15.52
CA LEU A 183 12.79 18.30 -14.38
C LEU A 183 12.02 18.03 -13.06
N THR A 184 12.26 16.86 -12.51
CA THR A 184 12.02 16.44 -11.13
C THR A 184 12.92 17.24 -10.18
N GLY A 185 12.78 18.57 -10.19
CA GLY A 185 13.38 19.42 -9.17
C GLY A 185 12.86 19.14 -7.76
N CYS A 186 11.87 18.25 -7.63
CA CYS A 186 11.34 17.77 -6.37
C CYS A 186 12.31 16.76 -5.75
N ARG A 187 12.96 17.12 -4.64
CA ARG A 187 13.95 16.30 -3.95
C ARG A 187 13.34 15.23 -3.03
N THR A 188 12.10 14.82 -3.29
CA THR A 188 11.32 13.92 -2.42
C THR A 188 11.33 12.46 -2.88
N VAL A 189 12.26 12.08 -3.75
CA VAL A 189 12.35 10.70 -4.25
C VAL A 189 12.55 9.74 -3.08
N LYS A 190 11.53 8.91 -2.82
CA LYS A 190 11.53 7.91 -1.76
C LYS A 190 12.23 6.61 -2.13
N GLU A 191 12.48 6.39 -3.41
CA GLU A 191 13.14 5.19 -3.89
C GLU A 191 14.56 5.08 -3.30
N ARG A 192 14.81 3.96 -2.64
CA ARG A 192 16.10 3.68 -1.99
C ARG A 192 17.07 3.13 -3.03
N SER A 193 18.37 3.39 -2.84
CA SER A 193 19.38 2.86 -3.74
C SER A 193 19.38 1.33 -3.76
N ASP A 194 19.68 0.72 -4.91
CA ASP A 194 19.82 -0.73 -5.04
C ASP A 194 20.77 -1.33 -4.00
N GLN A 195 21.81 -0.59 -3.63
CA GLN A 195 22.76 -1.02 -2.59
C GLN A 195 22.13 -1.11 -1.21
N TYR A 196 21.23 -0.17 -0.87
CA TYR A 196 20.46 -0.22 0.37
C TYR A 196 19.48 -1.38 0.35
N VAL A 197 18.71 -1.50 -0.74
CA VAL A 197 17.70 -2.55 -0.93
C VAL A 197 18.31 -3.95 -0.77
N LYS A 198 19.45 -4.22 -1.42
CA LYS A 198 20.16 -5.51 -1.34
C LYS A 198 20.64 -5.87 0.06
N LYS A 199 20.88 -4.87 0.92
CA LYS A 199 21.30 -5.09 2.30
C LYS A 199 20.12 -5.28 3.26
N CYS A 200 18.91 -4.87 2.86
CA CYS A 200 17.75 -4.87 3.75
C CYS A 200 17.21 -6.29 3.96
N THR A 201 17.30 -6.81 5.19
CA THR A 201 16.75 -8.12 5.60
C THR A 201 15.43 -8.00 6.36
N ARG A 202 14.86 -6.80 6.39
CA ARG A 202 13.54 -6.52 6.97
C ARG A 202 12.63 -5.92 5.93
N SER A 203 11.32 -6.06 6.12
CA SER A 203 10.35 -5.23 5.40
C SER A 203 10.58 -3.75 5.71
N LEU A 204 10.04 -2.87 4.89
CA LEU A 204 10.08 -1.43 5.11
C LEU A 204 8.99 -0.94 6.03
N GLY A 205 7.91 -1.70 6.18
CA GLY A 205 6.78 -1.33 7.01
C GLY A 205 5.47 -1.73 6.35
N ILE A 206 4.40 -1.17 6.89
CA ILE A 206 3.06 -1.29 6.33
C ILE A 206 2.73 0.04 5.66
N ILE A 207 2.15 -0.02 4.47
CA ILE A 207 1.44 1.10 3.88
C ILE A 207 -0.05 0.90 4.07
N ALA A 208 -0.76 1.95 4.45
CA ALA A 208 -2.20 1.90 4.68
C ALA A 208 -2.92 3.00 3.89
N LEU A 209 -4.11 2.66 3.38
CA LEU A 209 -5.12 3.62 2.96
C LEU A 209 -6.05 3.83 4.14
N VAL A 210 -6.06 5.06 4.63
CA VAL A 210 -6.83 5.46 5.80
C VAL A 210 -7.80 6.53 5.35
N SER A 211 -9.09 6.29 5.51
CA SER A 211 -10.09 7.34 5.29
C SER A 211 -9.87 8.48 6.28
N ASN A 212 -10.33 9.68 5.95
CA ASN A 212 -10.31 10.82 6.89
C ASN A 212 -11.16 10.61 8.14
N CYS A 213 -11.94 9.53 8.20
CA CYS A 213 -12.62 9.07 9.39
C CYS A 213 -11.83 8.05 10.22
N ARG A 214 -10.52 7.95 9.95
CA ARG A 214 -9.55 7.09 10.63
C ARG A 214 -9.80 5.59 10.44
N ILE A 215 -10.55 5.22 9.41
CA ILE A 215 -10.78 3.81 9.09
C ILE A 215 -9.76 3.35 8.06
N ILE A 216 -9.01 2.31 8.39
CA ILE A 216 -8.10 1.67 7.45
C ILE A 216 -8.95 0.91 6.44
N THR A 217 -8.96 1.37 5.19
CA THR A 217 -9.71 0.74 4.08
C THR A 217 -8.89 -0.33 3.37
N SER A 218 -7.56 -0.23 3.42
CA SER A 218 -6.64 -1.19 2.81
C SER A 218 -5.26 -1.04 3.44
N PHE A 219 -4.46 -2.11 3.45
CA PHE A 219 -3.03 -2.02 3.77
C PHE A 219 -2.23 -3.08 3.02
N SER A 220 -0.92 -2.85 2.91
CA SER A 220 0.01 -3.80 2.33
C SER A 220 1.38 -3.70 3.02
N GLU A 221 2.12 -4.80 3.09
CA GLU A 221 3.50 -4.79 3.59
C GLU A 221 4.47 -4.46 2.45
N LEU A 222 5.38 -3.51 2.68
CA LEU A 222 6.40 -3.12 1.71
C LEU A 222 7.68 -3.94 1.94
N TYR A 223 8.15 -4.69 0.94
CA TYR A 223 9.27 -5.63 1.10
C TYR A 223 10.62 -5.10 0.61
N ARG A 224 10.60 -4.17 -0.36
CA ARG A 224 11.79 -3.69 -1.07
C ARG A 224 11.98 -2.19 -0.89
N SER A 225 11.03 -1.43 -1.40
CA SER A 225 11.01 0.03 -1.49
C SER A 225 9.56 0.50 -1.41
N GLU A 226 9.36 1.78 -1.22
CA GLU A 226 8.07 2.42 -1.50
C GLU A 226 8.15 2.92 -2.95
N THR A 227 8.12 2.01 -3.92
CA THR A 227 8.21 2.38 -5.34
C THR A 227 6.85 2.87 -5.84
N LEU A 228 6.83 3.82 -6.78
CA LEU A 228 5.58 4.28 -7.40
C LEU A 228 4.79 3.12 -8.01
N ARG A 229 5.48 2.09 -8.51
CA ARG A 229 4.87 0.89 -9.08
C ARG A 229 4.15 0.05 -8.01
N GLU A 230 4.78 -0.19 -6.86
CA GLU A 230 4.13 -0.86 -5.73
C GLU A 230 2.92 -0.07 -5.21
N ILE A 231 3.02 1.27 -5.17
CA ILE A 231 1.92 2.16 -4.77
C ILE A 231 0.74 2.09 -5.76
N ILE A 232 1.02 2.12 -7.07
CA ILE A 232 -0.01 2.00 -8.11
C ILE A 232 -0.72 0.65 -8.00
N ASN A 233 0.04 -0.44 -7.86
CA ASN A 233 -0.54 -1.76 -7.68
C ASN A 233 -1.42 -1.82 -6.42
N PHE A 234 -0.97 -1.21 -5.31
CA PHE A 234 -1.75 -1.14 -4.07
C PHE A 234 -3.07 -0.37 -4.24
N PHE A 235 -3.06 0.76 -4.95
CA PHE A 235 -4.28 1.48 -5.30
C PHE A 235 -5.19 0.64 -6.21
N ALA A 236 -4.65 0.00 -7.25
CA ALA A 236 -5.44 -0.77 -8.20
C ALA A 236 -6.14 -1.96 -7.55
N ILE A 237 -5.43 -2.71 -6.69
CA ILE A 237 -6.02 -3.77 -5.88
C ILE A 237 -7.15 -3.22 -5.01
N THR A 238 -6.91 -2.07 -4.35
CA THR A 238 -7.95 -1.46 -3.50
C THR A 238 -9.18 -1.06 -4.32
N ILE A 239 -8.99 -0.48 -5.50
CA ILE A 239 -10.10 -0.07 -6.38
C ILE A 239 -10.90 -1.30 -6.85
N ARG A 240 -10.22 -2.39 -7.22
CA ARG A 240 -10.89 -3.64 -7.63
C ARG A 240 -11.75 -4.21 -6.50
N VAL A 241 -11.19 -4.29 -5.29
CA VAL A 241 -11.88 -4.87 -4.13
C VAL A 241 -13.03 -3.97 -3.67
N ALA A 242 -12.82 -2.66 -3.63
CA ALA A 242 -13.83 -1.72 -3.15
C ALA A 242 -14.86 -1.31 -4.21
N GLY A 243 -14.57 -1.53 -5.49
CA GLY A 243 -15.35 -1.05 -6.64
C GLY A 243 -15.36 0.46 -6.83
N ARG A 244 -14.71 1.22 -5.92
CA ARG A 244 -14.66 2.68 -5.91
C ARG A 244 -13.46 3.20 -5.13
N LEU A 245 -13.08 4.44 -5.40
CA LEU A 245 -12.11 5.20 -4.61
C LEU A 245 -12.80 6.42 -4.01
N SER A 246 -12.31 6.93 -2.88
CA SER A 246 -12.82 8.19 -2.37
C SER A 246 -12.59 9.32 -3.37
N PRO A 247 -13.44 10.37 -3.37
CA PRO A 247 -13.33 11.49 -4.30
C PRO A 247 -12.00 12.25 -4.26
N THR A 248 -11.17 12.06 -3.23
CA THR A 248 -9.86 12.66 -3.12
C THR A 248 -8.90 11.70 -2.43
N CYS A 249 -7.68 11.63 -2.94
CA CYS A 249 -6.58 10.92 -2.33
C CYS A 249 -5.49 11.91 -1.92
N VAL A 250 -4.89 11.68 -0.76
CA VAL A 250 -3.73 12.39 -0.25
C VAL A 250 -2.60 11.38 -0.14
N TYR A 251 -1.47 11.69 -0.74
CA TYR A 251 -0.27 10.87 -0.68
C TYR A 251 0.94 11.80 -0.66
N ASP A 252 1.88 11.58 0.25
CA ASP A 252 3.03 12.46 0.42
C ASP A 252 3.88 12.58 -0.85
N ASP A 253 4.08 11.50 -1.60
CA ASP A 253 4.76 11.52 -2.90
C ASP A 253 3.80 11.60 -4.10
N GLY A 254 2.61 12.18 -3.86
CA GLY A 254 1.53 12.32 -4.84
C GLY A 254 1.95 12.99 -6.14
N CYS A 255 2.89 13.94 -6.10
CA CYS A 255 3.35 14.63 -7.31
C CYS A 255 4.09 13.69 -8.28
N HIS A 256 4.89 12.77 -7.75
CA HIS A 256 5.61 11.80 -8.57
C HIS A 256 4.68 10.70 -9.05
N LEU A 257 3.76 10.25 -8.20
CA LEU A 257 2.72 9.28 -8.57
C LEU A 257 1.89 9.77 -9.77
N VAL A 258 1.35 10.99 -9.71
CA VAL A 258 0.54 11.56 -10.80
C VAL A 258 1.34 11.69 -12.10
N LYS A 259 2.59 12.17 -12.02
CA LYS A 259 3.46 12.27 -13.19
C LYS A 259 3.77 10.90 -13.79
N TYR A 260 4.08 9.92 -12.95
CA TYR A 260 4.43 8.59 -13.39
C TYR A 260 3.24 7.93 -14.12
N ILE A 261 2.03 8.00 -13.54
CA ILE A 261 0.82 7.50 -14.21
C ILE A 261 0.63 8.16 -15.58
N LYS A 262 0.74 9.50 -15.67
CA LYS A 262 0.56 10.23 -16.93
C LYS A 262 1.59 9.86 -18.00
N ASN A 263 2.84 9.69 -17.61
CA ASN A 263 3.94 9.46 -18.55
C ASN A 263 4.06 7.99 -18.99
N HIS A 264 3.56 7.05 -18.19
CA HIS A 264 3.79 5.62 -18.38
C HIS A 264 2.53 4.82 -18.73
N ILE A 265 1.34 5.44 -18.76
CA ILE A 265 0.12 4.79 -19.27
C ILE A 265 0.27 4.46 -20.76
N GLY A 266 -0.16 3.26 -21.16
CA GLY A 266 -0.04 2.75 -22.53
C GLY A 266 1.36 2.26 -22.92
N THR A 267 2.36 2.41 -22.04
CA THR A 267 3.72 1.91 -22.27
C THR A 267 4.12 0.88 -21.22
N GLU A 268 4.39 1.31 -19.98
CA GLU A 268 4.71 0.42 -18.86
C GLU A 268 3.47 0.04 -18.04
N LEU A 269 2.46 0.90 -18.01
CA LEU A 269 1.20 0.70 -17.31
C LEU A 269 0.09 0.37 -18.30
N VAL A 270 -0.65 -0.69 -18.02
CA VAL A 270 -1.84 -1.11 -18.76
C VAL A 270 -3.05 -0.30 -18.27
N GLU A 271 -3.89 0.17 -19.20
CA GLU A 271 -5.10 0.93 -18.87
C GLU A 271 -6.25 -0.03 -18.49
N THR A 272 -6.23 -0.50 -17.24
CA THR A 272 -7.32 -1.27 -16.63
C THR A 272 -8.44 -0.34 -16.14
N PRO A 273 -9.67 -0.83 -15.85
CA PRO A 273 -10.72 -0.02 -15.22
C PRO A 273 -10.26 0.64 -13.92
N ALA A 274 -9.44 -0.07 -13.13
CA ALA A 274 -8.86 0.48 -11.90
C ALA A 274 -7.90 1.65 -12.20
N MET A 275 -7.08 1.54 -13.25
CA MET A 275 -6.18 2.63 -13.67
C MET A 275 -6.92 3.84 -14.22
N VAL A 276 -8.03 3.64 -14.94
CA VAL A 276 -8.91 4.73 -15.40
C VAL A 276 -9.47 5.49 -14.20
N LEU A 277 -9.93 4.77 -13.17
CA LEU A 277 -10.43 5.40 -11.94
C LEU A 277 -9.30 6.10 -11.17
N LEU A 278 -8.13 5.48 -11.03
CA LEU A 278 -6.99 6.09 -10.35
C LEU A 278 -6.53 7.38 -11.06
N ARG A 279 -6.45 7.35 -12.39
CA ARG A 279 -6.04 8.51 -13.22
C ARG A 279 -7.02 9.68 -13.12
N SER A 280 -8.31 9.38 -13.02
CA SER A 280 -9.36 10.40 -12.88
C SER A 280 -9.56 10.88 -11.44
N THR A 281 -9.04 10.15 -10.45
CA THR A 281 -9.13 10.54 -9.04
C THR A 281 -8.19 11.71 -8.73
N PRO A 282 -8.69 12.81 -8.13
CA PRO A 282 -7.84 13.88 -7.64
C PRO A 282 -6.87 13.39 -6.55
N ILE A 283 -5.57 13.48 -6.84
CA ILE A 283 -4.49 13.20 -5.88
C ILE A 283 -3.86 14.53 -5.46
N SER A 284 -3.69 14.72 -4.16
CA SER A 284 -2.98 15.86 -3.58
C SER A 284 -1.78 15.39 -2.77
N VAL A 285 -0.79 16.27 -2.61
CA VAL A 285 0.33 16.02 -1.72
C VAL A 285 -0.09 16.32 -0.29
N ASP A 286 0.34 15.49 0.65
CA ASP A 286 0.18 15.75 2.08
C ASP A 286 0.71 17.15 2.45
N ARG A 287 -0.10 17.94 3.17
CA ARG A 287 0.25 19.30 3.60
C ARG A 287 1.52 19.34 4.44
N SER A 288 1.76 18.35 5.30
CA SER A 288 2.97 18.28 6.12
C SER A 288 4.24 18.04 5.27
N HIS A 289 4.10 17.31 4.16
CA HIS A 289 5.20 16.99 3.25
C HIS A 289 5.40 18.05 2.17
N PHE A 290 4.35 18.77 1.78
CA PHE A 290 4.35 19.75 0.69
C PHE A 290 5.46 20.82 0.70
N PRO A 291 5.96 21.32 1.86
CA PRO A 291 7.11 22.23 1.87
C PRO A 291 8.32 21.71 1.09
N ASN A 292 8.54 20.38 1.08
CA ASN A 292 9.63 19.72 0.37
C ASN A 292 9.41 19.62 -1.15
N HIS A 293 8.19 19.89 -1.63
CA HIS A 293 7.82 19.80 -3.04
C HIS A 293 7.97 21.14 -3.76
N VAL A 294 9.19 21.44 -4.18
CA VAL A 294 9.57 22.75 -4.74
C VAL A 294 9.35 22.90 -6.26
N GLY A 295 9.06 21.80 -6.97
CA GLY A 295 8.89 21.84 -8.43
C GLY A 295 7.69 22.68 -8.88
N VAL A 296 7.81 23.35 -10.04
CA VAL A 296 6.74 24.18 -10.64
C VAL A 296 5.42 23.41 -10.76
N PHE A 297 5.48 22.16 -11.23
CA PHE A 297 4.32 21.28 -11.28
C PHE A 297 3.69 21.10 -9.88
N CYS A 298 4.50 20.81 -8.86
CA CYS A 298 4.01 20.58 -7.51
C CYS A 298 3.29 21.81 -6.95
N ARG A 299 3.90 23.00 -7.08
CA ARG A 299 3.30 24.27 -6.64
C ARG A 299 2.04 24.67 -7.42
N LYS A 300 1.96 24.30 -8.70
CA LYS A 300 0.82 24.65 -9.56
C LYS A 300 -0.36 23.68 -9.38
N THR A 301 -0.10 22.38 -9.31
CA THR A 301 -1.16 21.35 -9.43
C THR A 301 -1.34 20.47 -8.20
N MET A 302 -0.36 20.42 -7.29
CA MET A 302 -0.37 19.49 -6.15
C MET A 302 -0.49 20.20 -4.80
N ASP A 303 -0.65 21.53 -4.79
CA ASP A 303 -0.76 22.33 -3.58
C ASP A 303 -2.06 21.99 -2.82
N PRO A 304 -1.96 21.41 -1.61
CA PRO A 304 -3.13 21.00 -0.84
C PRO A 304 -3.99 22.21 -0.40
N ASN A 305 -3.43 23.42 -0.38
CA ASN A 305 -4.16 24.64 -0.05
C ASN A 305 -4.93 25.22 -1.24
N LYS A 306 -4.74 24.66 -2.44
CA LYS A 306 -5.53 25.00 -3.63
C LYS A 306 -6.61 23.99 -3.93
N ASN A 307 -6.64 22.86 -3.22
CA ASN A 307 -7.68 21.85 -3.37
C ASN A 307 -8.85 22.18 -2.43
N PRO A 308 -10.02 22.64 -2.95
CA PRO A 308 -11.16 23.00 -2.11
C PRO A 308 -11.68 21.82 -1.29
N ARG A 309 -11.42 20.58 -1.72
CA ARG A 309 -11.80 19.37 -0.99
C ARG A 309 -10.92 19.13 0.26
N LEU A 310 -9.77 19.80 0.37
CA LEU A 310 -8.81 19.70 1.48
C LEU A 310 -8.65 21.01 2.27
N CYS A 311 -9.19 22.13 1.78
CA CYS A 311 -9.12 23.44 2.45
C CYS A 311 -10.02 23.58 3.68
N CYS A 312 -10.92 22.64 3.94
CA CYS A 312 -11.73 22.67 5.14
C CYS A 312 -10.88 22.39 6.38
N SER A 313 -11.03 23.22 7.41
CA SER A 313 -10.54 23.05 8.79
C SER A 313 -10.92 21.71 9.45
N TYR A 314 -11.75 20.91 8.78
CA TYR A 314 -12.20 19.57 9.16
C TYR A 314 -11.24 18.42 8.83
N PHE A 315 -10.05 18.70 8.28
CA PHE A 315 -8.97 17.71 8.14
C PHE A 315 -7.80 18.01 9.10
N PRO A 316 -7.99 18.00 10.44
CA PRO A 316 -6.89 18.21 11.40
C PRO A 316 -5.81 17.12 11.30
N ILE A 317 -6.17 15.98 10.70
CA ILE A 317 -5.36 14.77 10.59
C ILE A 317 -4.07 14.97 9.76
N VAL A 318 -4.04 15.93 8.84
CA VAL A 318 -2.88 16.14 7.95
C VAL A 318 -1.66 16.73 8.69
N SER A 319 -1.76 16.98 10.00
CA SER A 319 -0.69 17.61 10.79
C SER A 319 -0.04 16.70 11.84
N SER A 320 -0.58 15.50 12.12
CA SER A 320 -0.23 14.78 13.37
C SER A 320 -0.38 13.25 13.34
N PHE A 321 -0.01 12.59 12.25
CA PHE A 321 0.26 11.14 12.25
C PHE A 321 1.75 10.81 12.38
#